data_AF-E4XBV6-F1
#
_entry.id   AF-E4XBV6-F1
#
_cell.length_a   1.000
_cell.length_b   1.000
_cell.length_c   1.000
_cell.angle_alpha   90.00
_cell.angle_beta   90.00
_cell.angle_gamma   90.00
#
_symmetry.space_group_name_H-M   'P 1'
#
loop_
_entity.id
_entity.type
_entity.pdbx_description
1 polymer ?
#
loop_
_entity_poly.entity_id
_entity_poly.type
_entity_poly.pdbx_seq_one_letter_code
_entity_poly.pdbx_strand_id
1 'polypeptide(L)'
;MREFTINFHPNQQETVIVHAGWVVDGVKLGNMKNPGPKQSIGGNGGDRREFHLRPKEAIGRVWGTRVMFNGEKVIGQLTFQTTNGTVHGPFGTNGNPQGIPSSIIESFDFCSSPGQAMTAEVGSRAGPGLKKITGKCSNKSILAMNFHFQE
;
A
#
# COMPACT_ATOMS: atom_id res chain seq x y z
N MET A 1 -8.42 14.45 -7.91
CA MET A 1 -7.37 13.52 -7.40
C MET A 1 -7.06 13.93 -5.97
N ARG A 2 -7.35 13.07 -4.98
CA ARG A 2 -7.00 13.33 -3.57
C ARG A 2 -5.74 12.56 -3.21
N GLU A 3 -4.79 13.26 -2.62
CA GLU A 3 -3.56 12.67 -2.08
C GLU A 3 -3.81 12.39 -0.59
N PHE A 4 -3.56 11.16 -0.18
CA PHE A 4 -3.70 10.76 1.21
C PHE A 4 -2.37 10.27 1.73
N THR A 5 -1.84 10.96 2.73
CA THR A 5 -0.59 10.58 3.40
C THR A 5 -0.89 9.70 4.59
N ILE A 6 -0.39 8.47 4.58
CA ILE A 6 -0.26 7.65 5.78
C ILE A 6 1.00 8.09 6.51
N ASN A 7 0.83 8.73 7.68
CA ASN A 7 1.95 9.11 8.54
C ASN A 7 2.10 8.06 9.65
N PHE A 8 3.31 7.52 9.79
CA PHE A 8 3.61 6.57 10.85
C PHE A 8 4.13 7.30 12.09
N HIS A 9 3.53 7.05 13.25
CA HIS A 9 3.98 7.61 14.51
C HIS A 9 4.92 6.62 15.23
N PRO A 10 6.24 6.90 15.29
CA PRO A 10 7.23 5.93 15.76
C PRO A 10 7.10 5.54 17.24
N ASN A 11 6.27 6.24 18.03
CA ASN A 11 6.08 5.95 19.45
C ASN A 11 4.72 5.33 19.78
N GLN A 12 3.90 5.03 18.76
CA GLN A 12 2.58 4.42 18.94
C GLN A 12 2.55 3.05 18.31
N GLN A 13 1.72 2.17 18.87
CA GLN A 13 1.33 0.96 18.17
C GLN A 13 0.29 1.31 17.11
N GLU A 14 0.58 0.97 15.87
CA GLU A 14 -0.27 1.25 14.73
C GLU A 14 -0.73 -0.05 14.08
N THR A 15 -1.97 -0.06 13.60
CA THR A 15 -2.55 -1.18 12.85
C THR A 15 -2.62 -0.78 11.39
N VAL A 16 -1.95 -1.53 10.53
CA VAL A 16 -2.05 -1.40 9.08
C VAL A 16 -3.05 -2.45 8.59
N ILE A 17 -4.13 -2.00 7.96
CA ILE A 17 -5.18 -2.84 7.40
C ILE A 17 -5.10 -2.74 5.88
N VAL A 18 -5.04 -3.87 5.20
CA VAL A 18 -5.00 -3.96 3.75
C VAL A 18 -6.21 -4.76 3.28
N HIS A 19 -6.97 -4.17 2.36
CA HIS A 19 -8.07 -4.78 1.63
C HIS A 19 -7.55 -5.20 0.26
N ALA A 20 -7.52 -6.51 0.00
CA ALA A 20 -7.02 -7.03 -1.26
C ALA A 20 -7.59 -8.41 -1.59
N GLY A 21 -7.88 -8.63 -2.87
CA GLY A 21 -8.18 -9.94 -3.45
C GLY A 21 -7.33 -10.15 -4.70
N TRP A 22 -7.95 -9.99 -5.86
CA TRP A 22 -7.25 -10.03 -7.15
C TRP A 22 -6.22 -8.91 -7.28
N VAL A 23 -6.58 -7.72 -6.81
CA VAL A 23 -5.75 -6.52 -6.77
C VAL A 23 -5.81 -5.91 -5.36
N VAL A 24 -5.03 -4.86 -5.12
CA VAL A 24 -5.10 -4.13 -3.86
C VAL A 24 -6.21 -3.08 -3.96
N ASP A 25 -7.24 -3.25 -3.14
CA ASP A 25 -8.44 -2.40 -3.12
C ASP A 25 -8.27 -1.19 -2.21
N GLY A 26 -7.59 -1.35 -1.07
CA GLY A 26 -7.38 -0.25 -0.12
C GLY A 26 -6.38 -0.54 1.00
N VAL A 27 -5.88 0.53 1.60
CA VAL A 27 -4.98 0.52 2.77
C VAL A 27 -5.51 1.50 3.80
N LYS A 28 -5.52 1.10 5.06
CA LYS A 28 -5.97 1.92 6.19
C LYS A 28 -4.98 1.87 7.33
N LEU A 29 -4.87 2.98 8.05
CA LEU A 29 -4.12 3.09 9.29
C LEU A 29 -5.09 3.32 10.44
N GLY A 30 -5.02 2.46 11.46
CA GLY A 30 -5.76 2.58 12.71
C GLY A 30 -4.81 2.53 13.91
N ASN A 31 -5.38 2.53 15.11
CA ASN A 31 -4.66 2.13 16.32
C ASN A 31 -5.49 1.13 17.13
N MET A 32 -4.83 0.36 18.00
CA MET A 32 -5.56 -0.63 18.83
C MET A 32 -6.52 0.00 19.83
N LYS A 33 -6.30 1.27 20.21
CA LYS A 33 -7.14 1.96 21.22
C LYS A 33 -8.45 2.52 20.63
N ASN A 34 -8.47 2.86 19.34
CA ASN A 34 -9.62 3.32 18.57
C ASN A 34 -9.58 2.60 17.20
N PRO A 35 -10.26 1.45 17.06
CA PRO A 35 -10.18 0.59 15.87
C PRO A 35 -10.79 1.19 14.59
N GLY A 36 -11.33 2.42 14.65
CA GLY A 36 -11.72 3.16 13.45
C GLY A 36 -10.49 3.58 12.63
N PRO A 37 -10.58 3.60 11.28
CA PRO A 37 -9.47 4.07 10.46
C PRO A 37 -9.22 5.56 10.74
N LYS A 38 -8.04 5.89 11.27
CA LYS A 38 -7.57 7.28 11.36
C LYS A 38 -7.35 7.85 9.96
N GLN A 39 -6.89 6.99 9.06
CA GLN A 39 -6.65 7.30 7.65
C GLN A 39 -7.07 6.07 6.83
N SER A 40 -7.82 6.27 5.75
CA SER A 40 -8.28 5.21 4.86
C SER A 40 -8.11 5.65 3.42
N ILE A 41 -7.60 4.75 2.58
CA ILE A 41 -7.35 5.03 1.17
C ILE A 41 -7.79 3.83 0.36
N GLY A 42 -8.52 4.07 -0.72
CA GLY A 42 -9.15 3.00 -1.49
C GLY A 42 -10.44 2.48 -0.86
N GLY A 43 -10.91 1.34 -1.36
CA GLY A 43 -12.17 0.73 -0.97
C GLY A 43 -12.05 -0.38 0.07
N ASN A 44 -13.19 -1.01 0.37
CA ASN A 44 -13.30 -2.17 1.26
C ASN A 44 -13.40 -3.51 0.50
N GLY A 45 -13.08 -3.52 -0.80
CA GLY A 45 -13.12 -4.72 -1.63
C GLY A 45 -12.10 -5.77 -1.20
N GLY A 46 -12.28 -7.00 -1.69
CA GLY A 46 -11.40 -8.12 -1.34
C GLY A 46 -11.38 -8.47 0.16
N ASP A 47 -10.41 -9.29 0.55
CA ASP A 47 -10.28 -9.75 1.93
C ASP A 47 -9.54 -8.72 2.79
N ARG A 48 -10.02 -8.55 4.02
CA ARG A 48 -9.38 -7.72 5.05
C ARG A 48 -8.25 -8.51 5.71
N ARG A 49 -7.01 -8.03 5.55
CA ARG A 49 -5.84 -8.51 6.30
C ARG A 49 -5.22 -7.36 7.08
N GLU A 50 -4.62 -7.63 8.23
CA GLU A 50 -3.99 -6.60 9.04
C GLU A 50 -2.71 -7.07 9.72
N PHE A 51 -1.84 -6.14 10.03
CA PHE A 51 -0.65 -6.35 10.85
C PHE A 51 -0.39 -5.15 11.75
N HIS A 52 0.42 -5.37 12.79
CA HIS A 52 0.66 -4.40 13.84
C HIS A 52 2.13 -3.99 13.88
N LEU A 53 2.37 -2.68 13.90
CA LEU A 53 3.67 -2.11 14.18
C LEU A 53 3.83 -1.95 15.68
N ARG A 54 4.88 -2.55 16.25
CA ARG A 54 5.23 -2.34 17.67
C ARG A 54 5.65 -0.88 17.91
N PRO A 55 5.62 -0.39 19.15
CA PRO A 55 6.28 0.87 19.47
C PRO A 55 7.74 0.86 18.98
N LYS A 56 8.17 1.93 18.30
CA LYS A 56 9.48 2.09 17.64
C LYS A 56 9.72 1.23 16.39
N GLU A 57 8.76 0.42 15.98
CA GLU A 57 8.78 -0.26 14.69
C GLU A 57 8.16 0.64 13.62
N ALA A 58 8.81 0.72 12.46
CA ALA A 58 8.33 1.48 11.33
C ALA A 58 8.35 0.63 10.06
N ILE A 59 7.70 1.08 9.00
CA ILE A 59 7.87 0.49 7.67
C ILE A 59 9.23 0.92 7.13
N GLY A 60 10.11 -0.03 6.82
CA GLY A 60 11.44 0.22 6.27
C GLY A 60 11.50 0.15 4.74
N ARG A 61 10.64 -0.66 4.11
CA ARG A 61 10.60 -0.85 2.65
C ARG A 61 9.20 -1.24 2.20
N VAL A 62 8.81 -0.80 1.01
CA VAL A 62 7.53 -1.18 0.38
C VAL A 62 7.75 -1.48 -1.08
N TRP A 63 7.33 -2.64 -1.54
CA TRP A 63 7.46 -3.03 -2.95
C TRP A 63 6.21 -3.74 -3.45
N GLY A 64 6.08 -3.82 -4.76
CA GLY A 64 4.92 -4.42 -5.37
C GLY A 64 4.92 -4.29 -6.88
N THR A 65 3.76 -4.55 -7.45
CA THR A 65 3.54 -4.62 -8.89
C THR A 65 2.33 -3.82 -9.29
N ARG A 66 2.35 -3.36 -10.54
CA ARG A 66 1.23 -2.72 -11.21
C ARG A 66 0.79 -3.60 -12.37
N VAL A 67 -0.51 -3.73 -12.53
CA VAL A 67 -1.12 -4.64 -13.51
C VAL A 67 -2.25 -3.96 -14.26
N MET A 68 -2.62 -4.51 -15.42
CA MET A 68 -3.89 -4.18 -16.08
C MET A 68 -5.02 -5.03 -15.50
N PHE A 69 -6.01 -4.42 -14.87
CA PHE A 69 -7.18 -5.07 -14.30
C PHE A 69 -8.44 -4.37 -14.81
N ASN A 70 -9.35 -5.11 -15.45
CA ASN A 70 -10.58 -4.58 -16.08
C ASN A 70 -10.34 -3.35 -16.98
N GLY A 71 -9.25 -3.37 -17.76
CA GLY A 71 -8.90 -2.26 -18.66
C GLY A 71 -8.18 -1.09 -17.97
N GLU A 72 -7.90 -1.19 -16.68
CA GLU A 72 -7.28 -0.12 -15.90
C GLU A 72 -5.96 -0.52 -15.25
N LYS A 73 -5.05 0.44 -15.09
CA LYS A 73 -3.80 0.23 -14.37
C LYS A 73 -4.03 0.37 -12.87
N VAL A 74 -3.71 -0.67 -12.10
CA VAL A 74 -3.89 -0.72 -10.64
C VAL A 74 -2.69 -1.37 -9.95
N ILE A 75 -2.59 -1.23 -8.63
CA ILE A 75 -1.67 -1.97 -7.79
C ILE A 75 -2.16 -3.42 -7.69
N GLY A 76 -1.40 -4.34 -8.30
CA GLY A 76 -1.72 -5.77 -8.31
C GLY A 76 -1.21 -6.50 -7.07
N GLN A 77 -0.01 -6.12 -6.61
CA GLN A 77 0.52 -6.57 -5.33
C GLN A 77 1.18 -5.46 -4.53
N LEU A 78 1.14 -5.59 -3.22
CA LEU A 78 1.80 -4.70 -2.26
C LEU A 78 2.41 -5.52 -1.13
N THR A 79 3.65 -5.22 -0.77
CA THR A 79 4.37 -5.89 0.32
C THR A 79 5.08 -4.83 1.15
N PHE A 80 5.04 -5.01 2.47
CA PHE A 80 5.69 -4.15 3.43
C PHE A 80 6.77 -4.93 4.16
N GLN A 81 7.93 -4.31 4.37
CA GLN A 81 8.92 -4.80 5.31
C GLN A 81 9.12 -3.74 6.39
N THR A 82 9.11 -4.17 7.65
CA THR A 82 9.33 -3.28 8.79
C THR A 82 10.82 -3.11 9.07
N THR A 83 11.19 -2.10 9.86
CA THR A 83 12.58 -1.80 10.23
C THR A 83 13.25 -2.90 11.05
N ASN A 84 12.50 -3.85 11.60
CA ASN A 84 13.04 -5.06 12.25
C ASN A 84 13.22 -6.25 11.29
N GLY A 85 12.87 -6.09 10.01
CA GLY A 85 13.02 -7.10 8.97
C GLY A 85 11.77 -7.95 8.72
N THR A 86 10.70 -7.83 9.51
CA THR A 86 9.45 -8.58 9.31
C THR A 86 8.78 -8.19 8.00
N VAL A 87 8.34 -9.18 7.23
CA VAL A 87 7.69 -9.00 5.93
C VAL A 87 6.20 -9.32 6.02
N HIS A 88 5.37 -8.41 5.51
CA HIS A 88 3.92 -8.53 5.44
C HIS A 88 3.45 -8.42 3.99
N GLY A 89 2.84 -9.49 3.49
CA GLY A 89 2.37 -9.61 2.11
C GLY A 89 2.98 -10.83 1.40
N PRO A 90 2.90 -10.90 0.06
CA PRO A 90 2.21 -9.93 -0.79
C PRO A 90 0.69 -9.88 -0.51
N PHE A 91 0.17 -8.67 -0.51
CA PHE A 91 -1.26 -8.39 -0.56
C PHE A 91 -1.68 -8.26 -2.01
N GLY A 92 -2.79 -8.88 -2.40
CA GLY A 92 -3.18 -9.02 -3.81
C GLY A 92 -2.52 -10.22 -4.51
N THR A 93 -3.07 -10.63 -5.65
CA THR A 93 -2.58 -11.81 -6.39
C THR A 93 -2.10 -11.50 -7.80
N ASN A 94 -2.02 -10.21 -8.18
CA ASN A 94 -1.91 -9.81 -9.59
C ASN A 94 -2.98 -10.49 -10.46
N GLY A 95 -4.15 -10.81 -9.89
CA GLY A 95 -5.15 -11.64 -10.53
C GLY A 95 -6.15 -10.82 -11.33
N ASN A 96 -6.82 -11.48 -12.26
CA ASN A 96 -8.04 -10.99 -12.88
C ASN A 96 -9.27 -11.75 -12.33
N PRO A 97 -10.50 -11.30 -12.61
CA PRO A 97 -11.72 -11.99 -12.18
C PRO A 97 -11.89 -13.41 -12.74
N GLN A 98 -11.13 -13.75 -13.77
CA GLN A 98 -11.17 -15.02 -14.50
C GLN A 98 -10.11 -16.03 -14.01
N GLY A 99 -9.38 -15.71 -12.93
CA GLY A 99 -8.34 -16.59 -12.37
C GLY A 99 -7.00 -16.59 -13.12
N ILE A 100 -6.84 -15.72 -14.12
CA ILE A 100 -5.59 -15.56 -14.88
C ILE A 100 -4.82 -14.36 -14.31
N PRO A 101 -3.50 -14.47 -14.04
CA PRO A 101 -2.71 -13.32 -13.64
C PRO A 101 -2.72 -12.23 -14.73
N SER A 102 -3.05 -11.01 -14.33
CA SER A 102 -2.90 -9.83 -15.17
C SER A 102 -1.43 -9.56 -15.46
N SER A 103 -1.14 -9.11 -16.68
CA SER A 103 0.22 -8.71 -17.08
C SER A 103 0.76 -7.62 -16.15
N ILE A 104 1.93 -7.89 -15.57
CA ILE A 104 2.69 -6.90 -14.80
C ILE A 104 3.23 -5.86 -15.77
N ILE A 105 2.82 -4.61 -15.58
CA ILE A 105 3.25 -3.47 -16.39
C ILE A 105 4.53 -2.88 -15.79
N GLU A 106 4.61 -2.85 -14.46
CA GLU A 106 5.69 -2.19 -13.73
C GLU A 106 5.83 -2.85 -12.36
N SER A 107 7.06 -2.92 -11.84
CA SER A 107 7.33 -3.21 -10.44
C SER A 107 7.89 -1.95 -9.77
N PHE A 108 7.50 -1.70 -8.53
CA PHE A 108 8.01 -0.60 -7.73
C PHE A 108 8.62 -1.12 -6.44
N ASP A 109 9.60 -0.41 -5.92
CA ASP A 109 10.32 -0.76 -4.69
C ASP A 109 10.85 0.50 -4.02
N PHE A 110 10.24 0.88 -2.91
CA PHE A 110 10.52 2.11 -2.17
C PHE A 110 11.41 1.86 -0.97
N CYS A 111 12.39 2.75 -0.78
CA CYS A 111 13.33 2.75 0.35
C CYS A 111 14.29 1.53 0.35
N SER A 112 14.59 0.98 -0.85
CA SER A 112 15.67 0.01 -1.05
C SER A 112 17.06 0.59 -0.73
N SER A 113 17.19 1.92 -0.66
CA SER A 113 18.36 2.66 -0.19
C SER A 113 17.97 3.92 0.63
N PRO A 114 18.78 4.37 1.61
CA PRO A 114 18.49 5.59 2.39
C PRO A 114 18.50 6.84 1.51
N GLY A 115 17.46 7.68 1.57
CA GLY A 115 17.42 8.99 0.90
C GLY A 115 16.63 9.05 -0.42
N GLN A 116 15.97 7.96 -0.83
CA GLN A 116 15.17 7.93 -2.05
C GLN A 116 13.77 8.53 -1.82
N ALA A 117 13.45 9.65 -2.48
CA ALA A 117 12.07 10.04 -2.75
C ALA A 117 11.65 9.35 -4.05
N MET A 118 10.58 8.55 -4.02
CA MET A 118 10.11 7.84 -5.22
C MET A 118 8.59 7.87 -5.36
N THR A 119 8.17 7.98 -6.62
CA THR A 119 6.79 8.20 -7.04
C THR A 119 6.47 7.21 -8.15
N ALA A 120 5.45 6.36 -7.97
CA ALA A 120 4.91 5.53 -9.05
C ALA A 120 3.57 6.12 -9.52
N GLU A 121 3.57 6.93 -10.58
CA GLU A 121 2.36 7.60 -11.10
C GLU A 121 1.67 6.81 -12.20
N VAL A 122 0.34 6.83 -12.27
CA VAL A 122 -0.42 6.62 -13.52
C VAL A 122 -1.64 7.55 -13.50
N GLY A 123 -1.97 8.10 -14.68
CA GLY A 123 -3.29 8.65 -14.97
C GLY A 123 -4.22 7.64 -15.66
N SER A 124 -5.44 7.46 -15.14
CA SER A 124 -6.66 7.12 -15.89
C SER A 124 -7.91 7.28 -15.01
N ARG A 125 -9.06 7.52 -15.65
CA ARG A 125 -10.36 7.88 -15.06
C ARG A 125 -11.24 6.64 -14.85
N ALA A 126 -11.67 6.44 -13.60
CA ALA A 126 -12.82 5.65 -13.13
C ALA A 126 -12.78 4.10 -13.28
N GLY A 127 -12.37 3.43 -12.19
CA GLY A 127 -12.66 2.02 -11.92
C GLY A 127 -11.92 1.47 -10.68
N PRO A 128 -12.21 0.21 -10.26
CA PRO A 128 -11.83 -0.33 -8.95
C PRO A 128 -10.30 -0.49 -8.80
N GLY A 129 -9.81 -0.44 -7.56
CA GLY A 129 -8.40 -0.69 -7.21
C GLY A 129 -7.53 0.56 -7.03
N LEU A 130 -6.50 0.42 -6.19
CA LEU A 130 -5.53 1.46 -5.88
C LEU A 130 -4.67 1.81 -7.11
N LYS A 131 -4.47 3.10 -7.41
CA LYS A 131 -3.86 3.54 -8.68
C LYS A 131 -2.39 3.99 -8.57
N LYS A 132 -2.04 4.70 -7.50
CA LYS A 132 -0.71 5.30 -7.30
C LYS A 132 -0.28 5.21 -5.84
N ILE A 133 1.00 4.95 -5.66
CA ILE A 133 1.71 4.97 -4.37
C ILE A 133 2.97 5.80 -4.55
N THR A 134 3.23 6.68 -3.60
CA THR A 134 4.47 7.43 -3.45
C THR A 134 4.94 7.30 -2.00
N GLY A 135 6.23 7.50 -1.76
CA GLY A 135 6.78 7.41 -0.41
C GLY A 135 7.93 8.37 -0.20
N LYS A 136 8.03 8.89 1.03
CA LYS A 136 9.21 9.63 1.49
C LYS A 136 9.99 8.78 2.49
N CYS A 137 11.15 8.29 2.04
CA CYS A 137 12.11 7.56 2.87
C CYS A 137 13.05 8.53 3.60
N SER A 138 13.22 8.37 4.90
CA SER A 138 14.23 9.08 5.69
C SER A 138 14.87 8.10 6.67
N ASN A 139 16.21 8.04 6.71
CA ASN A 139 16.97 7.17 7.62
C ASN A 139 16.47 5.71 7.65
N LYS A 140 16.24 5.09 6.48
CA LYS A 140 15.73 3.71 6.31
C LYS A 140 14.32 3.46 6.88
N SER A 141 13.58 4.51 7.17
CA SER A 141 12.17 4.45 7.58
C SER A 141 11.31 5.25 6.62
N ILE A 142 10.17 4.69 6.26
CA ILE A 142 9.13 5.40 5.51
C ILE A 142 8.25 6.10 6.55
N LEU A 143 8.44 7.41 6.69
CA LEU A 143 7.70 8.24 7.63
C LEU A 143 6.31 8.61 7.11
N ALA A 144 6.20 8.65 5.78
CA ALA A 144 4.99 9.00 5.06
C ALA A 144 4.88 8.19 3.76
N MET A 145 3.71 7.61 3.50
CA MET A 145 3.34 7.06 2.19
C MET A 145 2.14 7.81 1.66
N ASN A 146 2.23 8.40 0.47
CA ASN A 146 1.07 9.00 -0.16
C ASN A 146 0.47 8.01 -1.14
N PHE A 147 -0.83 7.79 -1.03
CA PHE A 147 -1.56 6.95 -1.95
C PHE A 147 -2.61 7.80 -2.63
N HIS A 148 -2.81 7.59 -3.93
CA HIS A 148 -3.82 8.31 -4.69
C HIS A 148 -4.94 7.35 -5.08
N PHE A 149 -6.15 7.78 -4.75
CA PHE A 149 -7.40 7.12 -5.09
C PHE A 149 -8.35 8.17 -5.69
N GLN A 150 -9.17 7.74 -6.65
CA GLN A 150 -10.22 8.58 -7.22
C GLN A 150 -11.54 7.82 -7.06
N GLU A 151 -12.43 8.38 -6.26
CA GLU A 151 -13.85 7.99 -6.19
C GLU A 151 -14.54 8.25 -7.53
#